data_AF-I4DA50-F1
#
_entry.id   AF-I4DA50-F1
#
_cell.length_a   1.000
_cell.length_b   1.000
_cell.length_c   1.000
_cell.angle_alpha   90.00
_cell.angle_beta   90.00
_cell.angle_gamma   90.00
#
_symmetry.space_group_name_H-M   'P 1'
#
loop_
_entity.id
_entity.type
_entity.pdbx_description
1 polymer ?
#
loop_
_entity_poly.entity_id
_entity_poly.type
_entity_poly.pdbx_seq_one_letter_code
_entity_poly.pdbx_strand_id
1 'polypeptide(L)' 'MSSLNSIQPTRQLAQQAVIISFSEFARKKNQFQPCIFCGETMTVQMFKGKNVCTRCLHQIPAIFSFG' A
#
# COMPACT_ATOMS: atom_id res chain seq x y z
N MET A 1 59.51 -9.97 -23.82
CA MET A 1 58.60 -8.89 -24.28
C MET A 1 57.23 -9.20 -23.71
N SER A 2 56.74 -8.29 -22.88
CA SER A 2 55.56 -8.47 -22.01
C SER A 2 54.33 -7.87 -22.69
N SER A 3 53.22 -8.62 -22.79
CA SER A 3 51.89 -8.01 -22.91
C SER A 3 50.81 -9.03 -22.55
N LEU A 4 50.48 -9.12 -21.27
CA LEU A 4 49.23 -9.74 -20.83
C LEU A 4 48.17 -8.63 -20.83
N ASN A 5 47.32 -8.64 -21.85
CA ASN A 5 46.20 -7.71 -21.94
C ASN A 5 45.25 -7.96 -20.76
N SER A 6 45.24 -7.00 -19.83
CA SER A 6 44.33 -6.95 -18.69
C SER A 6 42.90 -6.82 -19.20
N ILE A 7 42.16 -7.93 -19.16
CA ILE A 7 40.72 -7.93 -19.40
C ILE A 7 40.08 -7.27 -18.19
N GLN A 8 39.73 -6.00 -18.31
CA GLN A 8 38.97 -5.28 -17.28
C GLN A 8 37.58 -5.90 -17.18
N PRO A 9 37.12 -6.35 -15.99
CA PRO A 9 35.74 -6.76 -15.81
C PRO A 9 34.87 -5.51 -15.98
N THR A 10 34.05 -5.52 -17.03
CA THR A 10 32.98 -4.55 -17.24
C THR A 10 32.16 -4.42 -15.96
N ARG A 11 32.16 -3.23 -15.35
CA ARG A 11 31.28 -2.85 -14.25
C ARG A 11 29.83 -2.93 -14.75
N GLN A 12 29.25 -4.12 -14.71
CA GLN A 12 27.82 -4.30 -14.88
C GLN A 12 27.16 -3.60 -13.69
N LEU A 13 26.55 -2.45 -13.96
CA LEU A 13 25.61 -1.82 -13.05
C LEU A 13 24.46 -2.81 -12.91
N ALA A 14 24.57 -3.73 -11.95
CA ALA A 14 23.58 -4.77 -11.71
C ALA A 14 22.27 -4.07 -11.40
N GLN A 15 21.37 -4.02 -12.37
CA GLN A 15 20.00 -3.60 -12.17
C GLN A 15 19.38 -4.64 -11.24
N GLN A 16 19.41 -4.34 -9.94
CA GLN A 16 18.84 -5.20 -8.91
C GLN A 16 17.33 -5.16 -9.06
N ALA A 17 16.77 -6.20 -9.68
CA ALA A 17 15.34 -6.43 -9.64
C ALA A 17 14.98 -7.03 -8.26
N VAL A 18 13.93 -6.50 -7.64
CA VAL A 18 13.38 -7.04 -6.40
C VAL A 18 12.20 -7.93 -6.75
N ILE A 19 12.22 -9.18 -6.27
CA ILE A 19 11.07 -10.09 -6.36
C ILE A 19 10.06 -9.66 -5.30
N ILE A 20 8.92 -9.13 -5.72
CA ILE A 20 7.82 -8.78 -4.81
C ILE A 20 6.99 -10.05 -4.57
N SER A 21 6.88 -10.47 -3.31
CA SER A 21 6.08 -11.64 -2.96
C SER A 21 4.57 -11.30 -2.99
N PHE A 22 3.76 -12.16 -3.61
CA PHE A 22 2.30 -11.94 -3.69
C PHE A 22 1.61 -11.93 -2.31
N SER A 23 2.20 -12.57 -1.31
CA SER A 23 1.69 -12.63 0.06
C SER A 23 1.65 -11.26 0.74
N GLU A 24 2.61 -10.37 0.44
CA GLU A 24 2.63 -9.00 0.98
C GLU A 24 1.54 -8.12 0.36
N PHE A 25 1.19 -8.37 -0.91
CA PHE A 25 0.13 -7.66 -1.61
C PHE A 25 -1.26 -8.01 -1.08
N ALA A 26 -1.48 -9.28 -0.73
CA ALA A 26 -2.75 -9.73 -0.15
C ALA A 26 -3.07 -9.02 1.17
N ARG A 27 -2.06 -8.81 2.03
CA ARG A 27 -2.23 -8.07 3.29
C ARG A 27 -2.57 -6.60 3.06
N LYS A 28 -1.94 -5.95 2.08
CA LYS A 28 -2.23 -4.55 1.72
C LYS A 28 -3.63 -4.38 1.14
N LYS A 29 -4.14 -5.34 0.35
CA LYS A 29 -5.50 -5.29 -0.21
C LYS A 29 -6.59 -5.25 0.87
N ASN A 30 -6.39 -5.92 2.00
CA ASN A 30 -7.34 -5.89 3.11
C ASN A 30 -7.41 -4.53 3.83
N GLN A 31 -6.37 -3.70 3.70
CA GLN A 31 -6.31 -2.39 4.36
C GLN A 31 -7.20 -1.35 3.67
N PHE A 32 -7.48 -1.53 2.37
CA PHE A 32 -8.29 -0.61 1.58
C PHE A 32 -9.68 -1.19 1.34
N GLN A 33 -10.69 -0.55 1.92
CA GLN A 33 -12.08 -0.96 1.80
C GLN A 33 -12.95 0.28 1.60
N PRO A 34 -14.15 0.15 1.00
CA PRO A 34 -15.07 1.28 0.85
C PRO A 34 -15.63 1.72 2.20
N CYS A 35 -15.69 3.03 2.44
CA CYS A 35 -16.41 3.58 3.58
C CYS A 35 -17.92 3.54 3.34
N ILE A 36 -18.70 3.08 4.33
CA ILE A 36 -20.17 3.01 4.23
C ILE A 36 -20.87 4.37 4.06
N PHE A 37 -20.24 5.46 4.48
CA PHE A 37 -20.85 6.79 4.44
C PHE A 37 -20.49 7.57 3.17
N CYS A 38 -19.21 7.61 2.78
CA CYS A 38 -18.76 8.37 1.60
C CYS A 38 -18.45 7.51 0.35
N GLY A 39 -18.42 6.18 0.47
CA GLY A 39 -18.16 5.26 -0.65
C GLY A 39 -16.70 5.20 -1.13
N GLU A 40 -15.86 6.17 -0.76
CA GLU A 40 -14.44 6.20 -1.12
C GLU A 40 -13.69 4.98 -0.57
N THR A 41 -12.87 4.34 -1.42
CA THR A 41 -12.01 3.20 -1.04
C THR A 41 -10.72 3.73 -0.45
N MET A 42 -10.54 3.55 0.85
CA MET A 42 -9.38 4.04 1.57
C MET A 42 -9.10 3.16 2.79
N THR A 43 -8.15 3.57 3.63
CA THR A 43 -7.99 2.95 4.94
C THR A 43 -9.20 3.27 5.82
N VAL A 44 -9.90 2.23 6.22
CA VAL A 44 -11.10 2.31 7.08
C VAL A 44 -10.82 1.70 8.44
N GLN A 45 -11.66 2.08 9.40
CA GLN A 45 -11.73 1.48 10.72
C GLN A 45 -13.07 0.75 10.85
N MET A 46 -13.11 -0.27 11.71
CA MET A 46 -14.33 -0.99 12.01
C MET A 46 -15.09 -0.29 13.13
N PHE A 47 -16.26 0.26 12.81
CA PHE A 47 -17.16 0.90 13.77
C PHE A 47 -18.51 0.19 13.76
N LYS A 48 -18.89 -0.41 14.90
CA LYS A 48 -20.13 -1.22 15.04
C LYS A 48 -20.30 -2.27 13.92
N GLY A 49 -19.21 -2.93 13.51
CA GLY A 49 -19.22 -3.94 12.45
C GLY A 49 -19.35 -3.40 11.03
N LYS A 50 -19.19 -2.08 10.82
CA LYS A 50 -19.16 -1.43 9.50
C LYS A 50 -17.81 -0.77 9.24
N ASN A 51 -17.43 -0.72 7.98
CA ASN A 51 -16.21 -0.05 7.52
C ASN A 51 -16.45 1.46 7.38
N VAL A 52 -15.73 2.25 8.17
CA VAL A 52 -15.88 3.71 8.24
C VAL A 52 -14.51 4.38 8.12
N CYS A 53 -14.36 5.36 7.23
CA CYS A 53 -13.14 6.15 7.17
C CYS A 53 -13.03 7.10 8.36
N THR A 54 -11.81 7.50 8.72
CA THR A 54 -11.55 8.40 9.86
C THR A 54 -12.36 9.70 9.77
N ARG A 55 -12.47 10.30 8.57
CA ARG A 55 -13.25 11.52 8.33
C ARG A 55 -14.72 11.34 8.72
N CYS A 56 -15.38 10.31 8.21
CA CYS A 56 -16.79 10.05 8.51
C CYS A 56 -16.99 9.61 9.96
N LEU A 57 -16.03 8.89 10.55
CA LEU A 57 -16.08 8.48 11.96
C LEU A 57 -16.17 9.68 12.91
N HIS A 58 -15.37 10.72 12.69
CA HIS A 58 -15.42 11.95 13.49
C HIS A 58 -16.72 12.74 13.31
N GLN A 59 -17.39 12.57 12.17
CA GLN A 59 -18.64 13.26 11.86
C GLN A 59 -19.89 12.49 12.29
N ILE A 60 -19.75 11.27 12.84
CA ILE A 60 -20.89 10.43 13.26
C ILE A 60 -21.89 11.18 14.15
N PRO A 61 -21.49 11.95 15.17
CA PRO A 61 -22.45 12.73 15.96
C PRO A 61 -23.31 13.65 15.09
N ALA A 62 -22.71 14.31 14.09
CA ALA A 62 -23.41 15.20 13.15
C ALA A 62 -24.27 14.43 12.12
N ILE A 63 -23.84 13.24 11.69
CA ILE A 63 -24.60 12.40 10.72
C ILE A 63 -25.93 11.91 11.33
N PHE A 64 -25.99 11.64 12.63
CA PHE A 64 -27.19 11.16 13.32
C PHE A 64 -27.94 12.25 14.11
N SER A 65 -27.59 13.53 13.93
CA SER A 65 -28.20 14.66 14.65
C SER A 65 -29.57 15.10 14.13
N PHE A 66 -30.06 14.51 13.04
CA PHE A 66 -31.41 14.77 12.52
C PHE A 66 -32.33 13.62 12.96
N GLY A 67 -32.73 13.67 14.24
CA GLY A 67 -33.89 12.95 14.78
C GLY A 67 -35.07 13.89 14.90
#